data_AF-T1G2H9-F1
#
_entry.id   AF-T1G2H9-F1
#
_cell.length_a   1.000
_cell.length_b   1.000
_cell.length_c   1.000
_cell.angle_alpha   90.00
_cell.angle_beta   90.00
_cell.angle_gamma   90.00
#
_symmetry.space_group_name_H-M   'P 1'
#
loop_
_entity.id
_entity.type
_entity.pdbx_description
1 polymer ?
#
loop_
_entity_poly.entity_id
_entity_poly.type
_entity_poly.pdbx_seq_one_letter_code
_entity_poly.pdbx_strand_id
1 'polypeptide(L)'
;IINGSAKDLHELFFKTYNTYYSSNSEMFANLYNTLRLYLRGDNINLVKVFDKFFMELVKKLFTLTNASYKFDDKYLECAGKQITSVQNFSQNTYSIFNLIKRSIVTTRVFIQALNVGKEVLALLSQLEVPATCAETFTRMSTCSYCAGLLNVRPCHQYCLNVMATCYAPYYAMHDNWVTFIG
;
A
#
# COMPACT_ATOMS: atom_id res chain seq x y z
N ILE A 1 -3.65 -8.81 7.14
CA ILE A 1 -4.90 -8.64 6.35
C ILE A 1 -5.00 -9.66 5.22
N ILE A 2 -4.17 -9.61 4.17
CA ILE A 2 -4.32 -10.53 3.00
C ILE A 2 -4.26 -12.02 3.34
N ASN A 3 -3.43 -12.41 4.33
CA ASN A 3 -3.37 -13.79 4.82
C ASN A 3 -4.64 -14.22 5.57
N GLY A 4 -5.25 -13.30 6.32
CA GLY A 4 -6.53 -13.52 6.98
C GLY A 4 -7.62 -13.75 5.93
N SER A 5 -7.75 -12.85 4.95
CA SER A 5 -8.70 -13.00 3.85
C SER A 5 -8.54 -14.31 3.08
N ALA A 6 -7.30 -14.75 2.82
CA ALA A 6 -7.04 -16.03 2.14
C ALA A 6 -7.54 -17.22 2.97
N LYS A 7 -7.34 -17.18 4.30
CA LYS A 7 -7.81 -18.19 5.23
C LYS A 7 -9.33 -18.20 5.30
N ASP A 8 -9.96 -17.03 5.46
CA ASP A 8 -11.42 -16.89 5.54
C ASP A 8 -12.10 -17.39 4.26
N LEU A 9 -11.53 -17.06 3.08
CA LEU A 9 -12.02 -17.57 1.80
C LEU A 9 -11.92 -19.10 1.75
N HIS A 10 -10.79 -19.66 2.16
CA HIS A 10 -10.60 -21.10 2.15
C HIS A 10 -11.58 -21.83 3.07
N GLU A 11 -11.76 -21.36 4.30
CA GLU A 11 -12.69 -21.95 5.27
C GLU A 11 -14.14 -21.86 4.78
N LEU A 12 -14.55 -20.69 4.28
CA LEU A 12 -15.90 -20.48 3.77
C LEU A 12 -16.17 -21.38 2.55
N PHE A 13 -15.28 -21.38 1.56
CA PHE A 13 -15.50 -22.11 0.32
C PHE A 13 -15.40 -23.62 0.51
N PHE A 14 -14.51 -24.07 1.40
CA PHE A 14 -14.45 -25.48 1.79
C PHE A 14 -15.75 -25.91 2.48
N LYS A 15 -16.27 -25.10 3.41
CA LYS A 15 -17.55 -25.40 4.08
C LYS A 15 -18.74 -25.41 3.12
N THR A 16 -18.79 -24.49 2.16
CA THR A 16 -19.94 -24.34 1.25
C THR A 16 -19.90 -25.31 0.06
N TYR A 17 -18.73 -25.53 -0.53
CA TYR A 17 -18.58 -26.28 -1.79
C TYR A 17 -17.78 -27.58 -1.65
N ASN A 18 -17.15 -27.82 -0.50
CA ASN A 18 -16.43 -29.05 -0.15
C ASN A 18 -15.49 -29.53 -1.28
N THR A 19 -15.72 -30.73 -1.83
CA THR A 19 -14.87 -31.38 -2.82
C THR A 19 -14.75 -30.58 -4.13
N TYR A 20 -15.78 -29.83 -4.51
CA TYR A 20 -15.74 -28.96 -5.69
C TYR A 20 -14.74 -27.82 -5.55
N TYR A 21 -14.65 -27.23 -4.35
CA TYR A 21 -13.64 -26.22 -4.05
C TYR A 21 -12.26 -26.86 -3.89
N SER A 22 -12.13 -27.95 -3.12
CA SER A 22 -10.84 -28.60 -2.85
C SER A 22 -10.07 -28.93 -4.12
N SER A 23 -10.77 -29.47 -5.13
CA SER A 23 -10.20 -29.83 -6.45
C SER A 23 -9.71 -28.62 -7.27
N ASN A 24 -10.11 -27.41 -6.90
CA ASN A 24 -9.83 -26.17 -7.63
C ASN A 24 -9.13 -25.10 -6.77
N SER A 25 -8.85 -25.40 -5.51
CA SER A 25 -8.36 -24.48 -4.49
C SER A 25 -7.03 -23.82 -4.84
N GLU A 26 -6.18 -24.53 -5.60
CA GLU A 26 -4.88 -24.05 -6.07
C GLU A 26 -4.98 -22.72 -6.83
N MET A 27 -6.04 -22.55 -7.63
CA MET A 27 -6.25 -21.33 -8.41
C MET A 27 -6.42 -20.10 -7.51
N PHE A 28 -7.14 -20.25 -6.39
CA PHE A 28 -7.30 -19.18 -5.41
C PHE A 28 -5.99 -18.94 -4.67
N ALA A 29 -5.28 -20.01 -4.27
CA ALA A 29 -3.97 -19.89 -3.63
C ALA A 29 -2.97 -19.11 -4.51
N ASN A 30 -2.95 -19.40 -5.81
CA ASN A 30 -2.11 -18.72 -6.81
C ASN A 30 -2.48 -17.23 -6.97
N LEU A 31 -3.78 -16.91 -6.98
CA LEU A 31 -4.24 -15.51 -6.97
C LEU A 31 -3.70 -14.79 -5.73
N TYR A 32 -3.92 -15.33 -4.53
CA TYR A 32 -3.44 -14.71 -3.29
C TYR A 32 -1.92 -14.58 -3.24
N ASN A 33 -1.17 -15.57 -3.75
CA ASN A 33 0.28 -15.47 -3.83
C ASN A 33 0.72 -14.32 -4.75
N THR A 34 0.10 -14.20 -5.93
CA THR A 34 0.36 -13.11 -6.88
C THR A 34 0.06 -11.74 -6.26
N LEU A 35 -1.04 -11.63 -5.52
CA LEU A 35 -1.41 -10.39 -4.83
C LEU A 35 -0.41 -10.03 -3.71
N ARG A 36 0.16 -11.03 -3.01
CA ARG A 36 1.24 -10.80 -2.02
C ARG A 36 2.51 -10.25 -2.67
N LEU A 37 2.92 -10.82 -3.80
CA LEU A 37 4.06 -10.35 -4.58
C LEU A 37 3.84 -8.89 -5.03
N TYR A 38 2.64 -8.59 -5.54
CA TYR A 38 2.28 -7.22 -5.92
C TYR A 38 2.42 -6.24 -4.74
N LEU A 39 1.93 -6.62 -3.55
CA LEU A 39 2.04 -5.79 -2.34
C LEU A 39 3.48 -5.61 -1.85
N ARG A 40 4.38 -6.57 -2.13
CA ARG A 40 5.81 -6.48 -1.79
C ARG A 40 6.60 -5.56 -2.74
N GLY A 41 6.04 -5.25 -3.90
CA GLY A 41 6.67 -4.33 -4.85
C GLY A 41 6.86 -4.90 -6.26
N ASP A 42 6.54 -6.16 -6.49
CA ASP A 42 6.71 -6.77 -7.82
C ASP A 42 5.89 -6.05 -8.90
N ASN A 43 6.46 -5.96 -10.10
CA ASN A 43 5.83 -5.32 -11.25
C ASN A 43 4.80 -6.28 -11.89
N ILE A 44 3.59 -6.30 -11.31
CA ILE A 44 2.51 -7.20 -11.72
C ILE A 44 1.34 -6.39 -12.26
N ASN A 45 0.90 -6.73 -13.46
CA ASN A 45 -0.31 -6.16 -14.05
C ASN A 45 -1.56 -6.84 -13.46
N LEU A 46 -2.17 -6.21 -12.45
CA LEU A 46 -3.36 -6.72 -11.78
C LEU A 46 -4.55 -6.96 -12.72
N VAL A 47 -4.68 -6.19 -13.81
CA VAL A 47 -5.76 -6.39 -14.80
C VAL A 47 -5.61 -7.74 -15.46
N LYS A 48 -4.41 -8.05 -15.98
CA LYS A 48 -4.12 -9.35 -16.59
C LYS A 48 -4.27 -10.51 -15.60
N VAL A 49 -3.91 -10.31 -14.33
CA VAL A 49 -4.08 -11.32 -13.27
C VAL A 49 -5.55 -11.63 -13.05
N PHE A 50 -6.40 -10.61 -12.88
CA PHE A 50 -7.83 -10.80 -12.69
C PHE A 50 -8.51 -11.36 -13.94
N ASP A 51 -8.14 -10.91 -15.13
CA ASP A 51 -8.70 -11.45 -16.39
C ASP A 51 -8.37 -12.94 -16.56
N LYS A 52 -7.11 -13.32 -16.32
CA LYS A 52 -6.68 -14.72 -16.37
C LYS A 52 -7.41 -15.56 -15.33
N PHE A 53 -7.48 -15.06 -14.09
CA PHE A 53 -8.22 -15.73 -13.02
C PHE A 53 -9.69 -15.91 -13.40
N PHE A 54 -10.35 -14.85 -13.86
CA PHE A 54 -11.76 -14.94 -14.23
C PHE A 54 -12.01 -15.93 -15.36
N MET A 55 -11.17 -15.92 -16.39
CA MET A 55 -11.28 -16.86 -17.51
C MET A 55 -11.15 -18.32 -17.03
N GLU A 56 -10.17 -18.62 -16.18
CA GLU A 56 -10.01 -19.98 -15.62
C GLU A 56 -11.19 -20.37 -14.73
N LEU A 57 -11.78 -19.42 -14.00
CA LEU A 57 -12.92 -19.66 -13.12
C LEU A 57 -14.15 -20.02 -13.95
N VAL A 58 -14.39 -19.25 -15.01
CA VAL A 58 -15.49 -19.48 -15.94
C VAL A 58 -15.36 -20.84 -16.62
N LYS A 59 -14.16 -21.22 -17.09
CA LYS A 59 -13.94 -22.55 -17.68
C LYS A 59 -14.31 -23.66 -16.70
N LYS A 60 -13.83 -23.59 -15.46
CA LYS A 60 -14.11 -24.58 -14.41
C LYS A 60 -15.59 -24.64 -14.05
N LEU A 61 -16.24 -23.50 -13.87
CA LEU A 61 -17.68 -23.42 -13.60
C LEU A 61 -18.49 -23.99 -14.76
N PHE A 62 -18.11 -23.69 -16.01
CA PHE A 62 -18.80 -24.17 -17.20
C PHE A 62 -18.69 -25.69 -17.36
N THR A 63 -17.51 -26.27 -17.10
CA THR A 63 -17.33 -27.73 -17.10
C THR A 63 -18.11 -28.41 -15.98
N LEU A 64 -18.20 -27.77 -14.81
CA LEU A 64 -18.95 -28.31 -13.67
C LEU A 64 -20.46 -28.29 -13.90
N THR A 65 -20.99 -27.23 -14.53
CA THR A 65 -22.43 -27.13 -14.83
C THR A 65 -22.85 -28.00 -16.03
N ASN A 66 -21.92 -28.34 -16.92
CA ASN A 66 -22.19 -29.14 -18.12
C ASN A 66 -21.43 -30.47 -18.10
N ALA A 67 -21.38 -31.14 -16.95
CA ALA A 67 -20.58 -32.34 -16.73
C ALA A 67 -20.90 -33.54 -17.66
N SER A 68 -22.08 -33.54 -18.29
CA SER A 68 -22.49 -34.56 -19.28
C SER A 68 -21.73 -34.47 -20.61
N TYR A 69 -21.02 -33.37 -20.86
CA TYR A 69 -20.31 -33.11 -22.10
C TYR A 69 -18.81 -33.02 -21.87
N LYS A 70 -18.02 -33.43 -22.87
CA LYS A 70 -16.59 -33.17 -22.92
C LYS A 70 -16.33 -32.00 -23.86
N PHE A 71 -15.60 -31.02 -23.35
CA PHE A 71 -15.24 -29.82 -24.09
C PHE A 71 -13.74 -29.84 -24.34
N ASP A 72 -13.31 -29.41 -25.53
CA ASP A 72 -11.91 -29.13 -25.80
C ASP A 72 -11.53 -27.72 -25.31
N ASP A 73 -10.23 -27.45 -25.26
CA ASP A 73 -9.72 -26.15 -24.79
C ASP A 73 -10.22 -24.99 -25.65
N LYS A 74 -10.39 -25.22 -26.97
CA LYS A 74 -10.84 -24.21 -27.92
C LYS A 74 -12.29 -23.80 -27.66
N TYR A 75 -13.15 -24.76 -27.35
CA TYR A 75 -14.53 -24.51 -26.97
C TYR A 75 -14.60 -23.77 -25.63
N LEU A 76 -13.82 -24.19 -24.64
CA LEU A 76 -13.78 -23.54 -23.33
C LEU A 76 -13.25 -22.09 -23.41
N GLU A 77 -12.28 -21.82 -24.29
CA GLU A 77 -11.82 -20.46 -24.55
C GLU A 77 -12.91 -19.60 -25.20
N CYS A 78 -13.63 -20.16 -26.17
CA CYS A 78 -14.77 -19.50 -26.80
C CYS A 78 -15.88 -19.20 -25.77
N ALA A 79 -16.26 -20.20 -24.96
CA ALA A 79 -17.26 -20.05 -23.91
C ALA A 79 -16.86 -18.98 -22.89
N GLY A 80 -15.59 -18.92 -22.49
CA GLY A 80 -15.06 -17.85 -21.62
C GLY A 80 -15.23 -16.46 -22.22
N LYS A 81 -14.93 -16.28 -23.52
CA LYS A 81 -15.13 -15.01 -24.24
C LYS A 81 -16.61 -14.63 -24.36
N GLN A 82 -17.50 -15.60 -24.52
CA GLN A 82 -18.94 -15.34 -24.58
C GLN A 82 -19.50 -14.96 -23.20
N ILE A 83 -19.15 -15.68 -22.15
CA ILE A 83 -19.63 -15.42 -20.77
C ILE A 83 -19.14 -14.07 -20.25
N THR A 84 -17.89 -13.68 -20.57
CA THR A 84 -17.38 -12.33 -20.27
C THR A 84 -18.15 -11.23 -20.99
N SER A 85 -18.78 -11.51 -22.14
CA SER A 85 -19.60 -10.56 -22.89
C SER A 85 -21.05 -10.44 -22.37
N VAL A 86 -21.51 -11.38 -21.53
CA VAL A 86 -22.86 -11.33 -20.93
C VAL A 86 -22.91 -10.21 -19.87
N GLN A 87 -23.72 -9.19 -20.15
CA GLN A 87 -23.74 -7.90 -19.44
C GLN A 87 -23.98 -8.02 -17.92
N ASN A 88 -24.81 -8.96 -17.47
CA ASN A 88 -25.16 -9.09 -16.03
C ASN A 88 -24.10 -9.84 -15.20
N PHE A 89 -23.46 -10.85 -15.77
CA PHE A 89 -22.41 -11.61 -15.07
C PHE A 89 -21.10 -10.81 -15.04
N SER A 90 -20.81 -10.14 -16.16
CA SER A 90 -19.68 -9.21 -16.27
C SER A 90 -19.79 -8.07 -15.26
N GLN A 91 -20.90 -7.34 -15.14
CA GLN A 91 -20.99 -6.19 -14.23
C GLN A 91 -20.73 -6.52 -12.76
N ASN A 92 -21.37 -7.55 -12.20
CA ASN A 92 -21.21 -7.89 -10.79
C ASN A 92 -19.80 -8.40 -10.46
N THR A 93 -19.25 -9.28 -11.30
CA THR A 93 -17.92 -9.85 -11.06
C THR A 93 -16.80 -8.84 -11.36
N TYR A 94 -16.92 -8.03 -12.42
CA TYR A 94 -15.98 -6.94 -12.67
C TYR A 94 -16.04 -5.86 -11.58
N SER A 95 -17.20 -5.61 -10.97
CA SER A 95 -17.32 -4.70 -9.82
C SER A 95 -16.47 -5.17 -8.64
N ILE A 96 -16.57 -6.47 -8.28
CA ILE A 96 -15.75 -7.04 -7.19
C ILE A 96 -14.26 -6.95 -7.52
N PHE A 97 -13.82 -7.31 -8.72
CA PHE A 97 -12.40 -7.22 -9.08
C PHE A 97 -11.89 -5.79 -9.11
N ASN A 98 -12.71 -4.83 -9.52
CA ASN A 98 -12.36 -3.41 -9.47
C ASN A 98 -12.19 -2.92 -8.02
N LEU A 99 -13.06 -3.36 -7.11
CA LEU A 99 -12.94 -3.05 -5.67
C LEU A 99 -11.67 -3.66 -5.08
N ILE A 100 -11.39 -4.94 -5.36
CA ILE A 100 -10.17 -5.61 -4.91
C ILE A 100 -8.94 -4.91 -5.48
N LYS A 101 -8.93 -4.61 -6.78
CA LYS A 101 -7.84 -3.88 -7.44
C LYS A 101 -7.59 -2.53 -6.76
N ARG A 102 -8.63 -1.72 -6.56
CA ARG A 102 -8.51 -0.41 -5.89
C ARG A 102 -7.96 -0.57 -4.48
N SER A 103 -8.52 -1.48 -3.68
CA SER A 103 -8.08 -1.74 -2.31
C SER A 103 -6.59 -2.15 -2.25
N ILE A 104 -6.17 -3.07 -3.12
CA ILE A 104 -4.78 -3.55 -3.16
C ILE A 104 -3.81 -2.48 -3.66
N VAL A 105 -4.21 -1.67 -4.66
CA VAL A 105 -3.41 -0.53 -5.13
C VAL A 105 -3.23 0.48 -4.02
N THR A 106 -4.31 0.91 -3.35
CA THR A 106 -4.25 1.85 -2.22
C THR A 106 -3.39 1.30 -1.09
N THR A 107 -3.53 0.00 -0.76
CA THR A 107 -2.70 -0.65 0.26
C THR A 107 -1.22 -0.62 -0.11
N ARG A 108 -0.87 -0.89 -1.37
CA ARG A 108 0.52 -0.82 -1.85
C ARG A 108 1.07 0.60 -1.73
N VAL A 109 0.32 1.60 -2.19
CA VAL A 109 0.72 3.01 -2.10
C VAL A 109 0.93 3.42 -0.65
N PHE A 110 0.05 2.99 0.26
CA PHE A 110 0.19 3.27 1.68
C PHE A 110 1.44 2.64 2.29
N ILE A 111 1.72 1.36 1.99
CA ILE A 111 2.94 0.67 2.44
C ILE A 111 4.19 1.38 1.89
N GLN A 112 4.18 1.76 0.61
CA GLN A 112 5.29 2.49 -0.01
C GLN A 112 5.50 3.85 0.64
N ALA A 113 4.43 4.59 0.90
CA ALA A 113 4.49 5.86 1.62
C ALA A 113 5.15 5.66 3.00
N LEU A 114 4.71 4.68 3.80
CA LEU A 114 5.32 4.40 5.11
C LEU A 114 6.82 4.10 5.01
N ASN A 115 7.26 3.36 3.99
CA ASN A 115 8.68 3.09 3.77
C ASN A 115 9.46 4.37 3.43
N VAL A 116 8.93 5.21 2.53
CA VAL A 116 9.52 6.51 2.21
C VAL A 116 9.59 7.41 3.46
N GLY A 117 8.52 7.46 4.25
CA GLY A 117 8.49 8.21 5.50
C GLY A 117 9.56 7.74 6.49
N LYS A 118 9.76 6.42 6.61
CA LYS A 118 10.84 5.83 7.42
C LYS A 118 12.23 6.25 6.91
N GLU A 119 12.46 6.19 5.60
CA GLU A 119 13.75 6.58 4.99
C GLU A 119 14.04 8.07 5.20
N VAL A 120 13.04 8.93 5.03
CA VAL A 120 13.13 10.37 5.30
C VAL A 120 13.46 10.62 6.77
N LEU A 121 12.78 9.96 7.72
CA LEU A 121 13.07 10.11 9.15
C LEU A 121 14.50 9.65 9.49
N ALA A 122 14.98 8.57 8.88
CA ALA A 122 16.35 8.11 9.05
C ALA A 122 17.35 9.16 8.54
N LEU A 123 17.10 9.76 7.37
CA LEU A 123 17.93 10.85 6.83
C LEU A 123 17.92 12.09 7.76
N LEU A 124 16.74 12.50 8.22
CA LEU A 124 16.60 13.63 9.15
C LEU A 124 17.32 13.39 10.48
N SER A 125 17.40 12.14 10.94
CA SER A 125 18.10 11.79 12.19
C SER A 125 19.63 11.93 12.10
N GLN A 126 20.17 11.97 10.88
CA GLN A 126 21.61 12.13 10.63
C GLN A 126 22.00 13.59 10.38
N LEU A 127 21.05 14.52 10.35
CA LEU A 127 21.35 15.93 10.13
C LEU A 127 22.03 16.53 11.35
N GLU A 128 23.19 17.14 11.11
CA GLU A 128 23.91 17.89 12.13
C GLU A 128 23.41 19.34 12.19
N VAL A 129 23.42 19.89 13.40
CA VAL A 129 23.13 21.30 13.62
C VAL A 129 24.25 22.14 13.01
N PRO A 130 23.95 23.19 12.21
CA PRO A 130 24.99 24.02 11.59
C PRO A 130 25.94 24.62 12.62
N ALA A 131 27.23 24.73 12.31
CA ALA A 131 28.21 25.34 13.21
C ALA A 131 27.85 26.78 13.63
N THR A 132 27.17 27.53 12.75
CA THR A 132 26.65 28.89 13.04
C THR A 132 25.57 28.91 14.12
N CYS A 133 24.88 27.79 14.37
CA CYS A 133 23.94 27.67 15.48
C CYS A 133 24.65 27.76 16.82
N ALA A 134 25.83 27.14 16.98
CA ALA A 134 26.56 27.18 18.25
C ALA A 134 26.83 28.62 18.69
N GLU A 135 27.31 29.47 17.77
CA GLU A 135 27.55 30.88 18.03
C GLU A 135 26.26 31.64 18.40
N THR A 136 25.22 31.54 17.58
CA THR A 136 23.96 32.27 17.78
C THR A 136 23.21 31.81 19.04
N PHE A 137 23.25 30.51 19.34
CA PHE A 137 22.70 29.92 20.55
C PHE A 137 23.46 30.36 21.80
N THR A 138 24.81 30.38 21.78
CA THR A 138 25.61 30.91 22.89
C THR A 138 25.33 32.39 23.12
N ARG A 139 25.21 33.18 22.05
CA ARG A 139 24.84 34.61 22.16
C ARG A 139 23.49 34.82 22.82
N MET A 140 22.53 33.96 22.51
CA MET A 140 21.19 34.01 23.10
C MET A 140 21.15 33.53 24.56
N SER A 141 21.88 32.48 24.89
CA SER A 141 21.74 31.77 26.17
C SER A 141 22.75 32.19 27.23
N THR A 142 23.94 32.66 26.85
CA THR A 142 25.07 32.89 27.78
C THR A 142 25.55 34.34 27.83
N CYS A 143 25.46 35.12 26.73
CA CYS A 143 26.08 36.45 26.69
C CYS A 143 25.53 37.47 27.70
N SER A 144 24.30 37.29 28.20
CA SER A 144 23.74 38.15 29.27
C SER A 144 24.60 38.08 30.54
N TYR A 145 25.06 36.89 30.91
CA TYR A 145 25.95 36.69 32.06
C TYR A 145 27.29 37.40 31.85
N CYS A 146 27.87 37.31 30.65
CA CYS A 146 29.12 38.01 30.31
C CYS A 146 28.97 39.53 30.35
N ALA A 147 27.78 40.04 30.06
CA ALA A 147 27.45 41.47 30.15
C ALA A 147 27.07 41.94 31.57
N GLY A 148 27.14 41.06 32.58
CA GLY A 148 26.75 41.37 33.97
C GLY A 148 25.24 41.40 34.21
N LEU A 149 24.42 40.99 33.23
CA LEU A 149 22.96 40.91 33.34
C LEU A 149 22.55 39.53 33.83
N LEU A 150 22.41 39.39 35.15
CA LEU A 150 21.98 38.14 35.79
C LEU A 150 20.46 37.96 35.69
N ASN A 151 20.01 36.70 35.53
CA ASN A 151 18.60 36.29 35.50
C ASN A 151 17.75 36.88 34.36
N VAL A 152 18.36 37.43 33.31
CA VAL A 152 17.64 37.88 32.11
C VAL A 152 17.43 36.70 31.17
N ARG A 153 16.17 36.43 30.83
CA ARG A 153 15.79 35.41 29.84
C ARG A 153 15.77 35.99 28.42
N PRO A 154 16.12 35.21 27.39
CA PRO A 154 15.97 35.66 26.01
C PRO A 154 14.50 35.95 25.69
N CYS A 155 14.25 37.00 24.92
CA CYS A 155 12.92 37.34 24.44
C CYS A 155 12.34 36.17 23.63
N HIS A 156 11.02 35.95 23.72
CA HIS A 156 10.36 34.84 23.03
C HIS A 156 10.66 34.80 21.52
N GLN A 157 10.49 35.92 20.81
CA GLN A 157 10.75 36.00 19.37
C GLN A 157 12.24 35.80 19.04
N TYR A 158 13.15 36.28 19.90
CA TYR A 158 14.58 36.08 19.68
C TYR A 158 14.94 34.59 19.77
N CYS A 159 14.36 33.89 20.76
CA CYS A 159 14.50 32.44 20.88
C CYS A 159 14.00 31.69 19.65
N LEU A 160 12.81 32.02 19.18
CA LEU A 160 12.25 31.39 17.98
C LEU A 160 13.13 31.61 16.74
N ASN A 161 13.63 32.82 16.53
CA ASN A 161 14.49 33.13 15.38
C ASN A 161 15.82 32.36 15.41
N VAL A 162 16.45 32.23 16.58
CA VAL A 162 17.69 31.46 16.75
C VAL A 162 17.42 29.98 16.50
N MET A 163 16.37 29.41 17.08
CA MET A 163 16.00 28.00 16.88
C MET A 163 15.60 27.71 15.43
N ALA A 164 14.91 28.64 14.75
CA ALA A 164 14.58 28.52 13.33
C ALA A 164 15.84 28.42 12.46
N THR A 165 16.89 29.17 12.80
CA THR A 165 18.17 29.11 12.12
C THR A 165 18.91 27.81 12.41
N CYS A 166 18.91 27.36 13.67
CA CYS A 166 19.56 26.13 14.10
C CYS A 166 18.98 24.86 13.45
N TYR A 167 17.66 24.84 13.26
CA TYR A 167 16.93 23.70 12.69
C TYR A 167 16.44 23.97 11.27
N ALA A 168 17.06 24.91 10.54
CA ALA A 168 16.64 25.31 9.20
C ALA A 168 16.39 24.11 8.24
N PRO A 169 17.21 23.04 8.24
CA PRO A 169 16.93 21.85 7.41
C PRO A 169 15.60 21.15 7.75
N TYR A 170 15.23 21.10 9.03
CA TYR A 170 13.96 20.51 9.47
C TYR A 170 12.77 21.39 9.11
N TYR A 171 12.92 22.71 9.25
CA TYR A 171 11.89 23.67 8.82
C TYR A 171 11.65 23.61 7.33
N ALA A 172 12.70 23.48 6.51
CA ALA A 172 12.57 23.33 5.07
C ALA A 172 11.80 22.04 4.66
N MET A 173 11.85 20.99 5.49
CA MET A 173 11.12 19.74 5.27
C MET A 173 9.68 19.76 5.81
N HIS A 174 9.34 20.70 6.70
CA HIS A 174 8.08 20.69 7.44
C HIS A 174 6.84 20.64 6.52
N ASP A 175 6.76 21.54 5.55
CA ASP A 175 5.57 21.65 4.68
C ASP A 175 5.39 20.40 3.81
N ASN A 176 6.50 19.83 3.32
CA ASN A 176 6.51 18.57 2.58
C ASN A 176 6.05 17.41 3.47
N TRP A 177 6.51 17.37 4.73
CA TRP A 177 6.12 16.34 5.68
C TRP A 177 4.64 16.43 6.04
N VAL A 178 4.12 17.64 6.30
CA VAL A 178 2.69 17.87 6.56
C VAL A 178 1.85 17.43 5.36
N THR A 179 2.25 17.80 4.15
CA THR A 179 1.56 17.37 2.93
C THR A 179 1.61 15.84 2.74
N PHE A 180 2.72 15.20 3.12
CA PHE A 180 2.90 13.76 3.03
C PHE A 180 2.01 12.98 4.00
N ILE A 181 1.81 13.48 5.23
CA ILE A 181 0.96 12.82 6.24
C ILE A 181 -0.54 13.07 6.03
N GLY A 182 -0.91 14.15 5.33
CA GLY A 182 -2.30 14.59 5.11
C GLY A 182 -2.84 15.38 6.28
#